data_AF-A0A270PLS5-F1
#
_entry.id   AF-A0A270PLS5-F1
#
_cell.length_a   1.000
_cell.length_b   1.000
_cell.length_c   1.000
_cell.angle_alpha   90.00
_cell.angle_beta   90.00
_cell.angle_gamma   90.00
#
_symmetry.space_group_name_H-M   'P 1'
#
loop_
_entity.id
_entity.type
_entity.pdbx_description
1 polymer ?
#
loop_
_entity_poly.entity_id
_entity_poly.type
_entity_poly.pdbx_seq_one_letter_code
_entity_poly.pdbx_strand_id
1 'polypeptide(L)'
;MLTRPDKDALRAMLEAQIQEKLQHDPDAVTTYAAQPKPERKPYTSKPTVQDKAFHKELDQMRADVEAGVIHTPKHEPEEEAALSLRLDDYPGL
;
A
#
# COMPACT_ATOMS: atom_id res chain seq x y z
N MET A 1 51.10 33.48 -24.43
CA MET A 1 50.19 33.34 -25.59
C MET A 1 49.14 32.33 -25.18
N LEU A 2 47.93 32.76 -24.80
CA LEU A 2 46.85 31.83 -24.47
C LEU A 2 46.39 31.22 -25.80
N THR A 3 46.72 29.96 -26.05
CA THR A 3 46.30 29.26 -27.27
C THR A 3 44.78 29.17 -27.27
N ARG A 4 44.14 29.74 -28.29
CA ARG A 4 42.70 29.59 -28.48
C ARG A 4 42.45 28.11 -28.74
N PRO A 5 41.66 27.42 -27.90
CA PRO A 5 41.35 26.02 -28.13
C PRO A 5 40.62 25.89 -29.46
N ASP A 6 40.91 24.80 -30.17
CA ASP A 6 40.22 24.48 -31.40
C ASP A 6 38.73 24.24 -31.12
N LYS A 7 37.87 24.46 -32.12
CA LYS A 7 36.40 24.46 -31.88
C LYS A 7 35.91 23.14 -31.30
N ASP A 8 36.47 22.02 -31.76
CA ASP A 8 36.07 20.69 -31.31
C ASP A 8 36.63 20.35 -29.92
N ALA A 9 37.84 20.81 -29.60
CA ALA A 9 38.39 20.70 -28.25
C ALA A 9 37.56 21.49 -27.24
N LEU A 10 37.08 22.68 -27.61
CA LEU A 10 36.21 23.48 -26.78
C LEU A 10 34.85 22.82 -26.55
N ARG A 11 34.26 22.20 -27.59
CA ARG A 11 33.01 21.43 -27.48
C ARG A 11 33.16 20.26 -26.49
N ALA A 12 34.20 19.45 -26.67
CA ALA A 12 34.45 18.30 -25.80
C ALA A 12 34.66 18.71 -24.32
N MET A 13 35.39 19.81 -24.09
CA MET A 13 35.61 20.32 -22.74
C MET A 13 34.30 20.80 -22.08
N LEU A 14 33.45 21.49 -22.83
CA LEU A 14 32.15 21.94 -22.33
C LEU A 14 31.18 20.78 -22.07
N GLU A 15 31.16 19.77 -22.93
CA GLU A 15 30.35 18.56 -22.75
C GLU A 15 30.73 17.81 -21.46
N ALA A 16 32.03 17.65 -21.20
CA ALA A 16 32.52 17.02 -19.97
C ALA A 16 32.08 17.79 -18.71
N GLN A 17 32.18 19.13 -18.74
CA GLN A 17 31.73 19.98 -17.64
C GLN A 17 30.22 19.88 -17.40
N ILE A 18 29.42 19.82 -18.47
CA ILE A 18 27.97 19.63 -18.36
C ILE A 18 27.65 18.27 -17.73
N GLN A 19 28.30 17.19 -18.17
CA GLN A 19 28.09 15.86 -17.63
C GLN A 19 28.44 15.77 -16.13
N GLU A 20 29.57 16.35 -15.73
CA GLU A 20 29.99 16.40 -14.33
C GLU A 20 28.97 17.16 -13.46
N LYS A 21 28.46 18.30 -13.95
CA LYS A 21 27.45 19.09 -13.23
C LYS A 21 26.11 18.37 -13.13
N LEU A 22 25.68 17.68 -14.18
CA LEU A 22 24.47 16.86 -14.15
C LEU A 22 24.58 15.67 -13.19
N GLN A 23 25.78 15.08 -13.04
CA GLN A 23 26.02 14.02 -12.06
C GLN A 23 26.02 14.54 -10.62
N HIS A 24 26.56 15.73 -10.38
CA HIS A 24 26.63 16.31 -9.03
C HIS A 24 25.27 16.86 -8.57
N ASP A 25 24.56 17.56 -9.46
CA ASP A 25 23.33 18.27 -9.15
C ASP A 25 22.20 17.88 -10.13
N PRO A 26 21.60 16.68 -9.99
CA PRO A 26 20.53 16.23 -10.88
C PRO A 26 19.26 17.10 -10.80
N ASP A 27 19.02 17.73 -9.64
CA ASP A 27 17.86 18.58 -9.40
C ASP A 27 18.03 20.02 -9.91
N ALA A 28 19.23 20.40 -10.39
CA ALA A 28 19.47 21.74 -10.92
C ALA A 28 18.81 21.98 -12.29
N VAL A 29 18.40 20.91 -12.98
CA VAL A 29 17.72 21.00 -14.29
C VAL A 29 16.21 21.11 -14.09
N THR A 30 15.72 22.35 -14.06
CA THR A 30 14.27 22.61 -14.05
C THR A 30 13.67 22.26 -15.41
N THR A 31 12.96 21.13 -15.47
CA THR A 31 12.25 20.72 -16.68
C THR A 31 10.87 21.38 -16.70
N TYR A 32 10.63 22.33 -17.61
CA TYR A 32 9.32 23.00 -17.76
C TYR A 32 8.23 22.10 -18.38
N ALA A 33 8.58 20.87 -18.74
CA ALA A 33 7.60 19.91 -19.21
C ALA A 33 6.53 19.67 -18.13
N ALA A 34 5.27 19.59 -18.55
CA ALA A 34 4.20 19.22 -17.65
C ALA A 34 4.46 17.80 -17.12
N GLN A 35 4.66 17.69 -15.81
CA GLN A 35 4.75 16.40 -15.15
C GLN A 35 3.40 15.67 -15.30
N PRO A 36 3.39 14.36 -15.55
CA PRO A 36 2.16 13.59 -15.57
C PRO A 36 1.43 13.79 -14.24
N LYS A 37 0.11 14.01 -14.31
CA LYS A 37 -0.71 14.20 -13.12
C LYS A 37 -0.54 12.96 -12.21
N PRO A 38 -0.42 13.15 -10.89
CA PRO A 38 -0.33 12.02 -9.98
C PRO A 38 -1.56 11.12 -10.17
N GLU A 39 -1.33 9.81 -10.19
CA GLU A 39 -2.41 8.84 -10.30
C GLU A 39 -3.36 9.01 -9.11
N ARG A 40 -4.66 9.11 -9.41
CA ARG A 40 -5.69 9.26 -8.38
C ARG A 40 -5.85 7.91 -7.70
N LYS A 41 -5.28 7.76 -6.50
CA LYS A 41 -5.54 6.59 -5.67
C LYS A 41 -7.04 6.51 -5.36
N PRO A 42 -7.66 5.31 -5.40
CA PRO A 42 -9.02 5.14 -4.93
C PRO A 42 -9.11 5.55 -3.46
N TYR A 43 -10.27 6.06 -3.04
CA TYR A 43 -10.50 6.39 -1.64
C TYR A 43 -10.52 5.10 -0.82
N THR A 44 -9.54 4.92 0.07
CA THR A 44 -9.49 3.77 0.98
C THR A 44 -9.81 4.24 2.40
N SER A 45 -10.83 3.66 3.04
CA SER A 45 -11.09 3.90 4.46
C SER A 45 -10.02 3.22 5.32
N LYS A 46 -9.80 3.74 6.54
CA LYS A 46 -8.98 3.05 7.54
C LYS A 46 -9.69 1.75 7.97
N PRO A 47 -8.97 0.65 8.17
CA PRO A 47 -9.57 -0.60 8.65
C PRO A 47 -10.19 -0.38 10.02
N THR A 48 -11.41 -0.87 10.18
CA THR A 48 -12.17 -0.84 11.43
C THR A 48 -11.53 -1.77 12.47
N VAL A 49 -12.01 -1.72 13.72
CA VAL A 49 -11.54 -2.64 14.77
C VAL A 49 -11.89 -4.09 14.42
N GLN A 50 -13.05 -4.32 13.81
CA GLN A 50 -13.51 -5.63 13.37
C GLN A 50 -12.63 -6.18 12.23
N ASP A 51 -12.28 -5.36 11.24
CA ASP A 51 -11.40 -5.76 10.15
C ASP A 51 -10.04 -6.25 10.68
N LYS A 52 -9.49 -5.54 11.68
CA LYS A 52 -8.23 -5.93 12.33
C LYS A 52 -8.35 -7.24 13.10
N ALA A 53 -9.47 -7.48 13.79
CA ALA A 53 -9.71 -8.73 14.49
C ALA A 53 -9.81 -9.90 13.49
N PHE A 54 -10.57 -9.71 12.41
CA PHE A 54 -10.73 -10.70 11.36
C PHE A 54 -9.40 -11.06 10.68
N HIS A 55 -8.55 -10.08 10.38
CA HIS A 55 -7.22 -10.36 9.83
C HIS A 55 -6.36 -11.20 10.79
N LYS A 56 -6.42 -10.94 12.09
CA LYS A 56 -5.69 -11.74 13.09
C LYS A 56 -6.21 -13.18 13.15
N GLU A 57 -7.52 -13.39 13.05
CA GLU A 57 -8.12 -14.72 13.02
C GLU A 57 -7.69 -15.50 11.76
N LEU A 58 -7.66 -14.84 10.59
CA LEU A 58 -7.17 -15.47 9.37
C LEU A 58 -5.69 -15.87 9.48
N ASP A 59 -4.86 -15.02 10.08
CA ASP A 59 -3.45 -15.32 10.29
C ASP A 59 -3.25 -16.47 11.29
N GLN A 60 -4.07 -16.53 12.33
CA GLN A 60 -4.08 -17.64 13.29
C GLN A 60 -4.46 -18.96 12.60
N MET A 61 -5.54 -18.98 11.82
CA MET A 61 -5.95 -20.18 11.08
C MET A 61 -4.87 -20.66 10.11
N ARG A 62 -4.15 -19.75 9.45
CA ARG A 62 -3.01 -20.11 8.58
C ARG A 62 -1.89 -20.77 9.38
N ALA A 63 -1.53 -20.18 10.53
CA ALA A 63 -0.51 -20.74 11.41
C ALA A 63 -0.91 -22.12 11.97
N ASP A 64 -2.18 -22.30 12.33
CA ASP A 64 -2.69 -23.57 12.85
C ASP A 64 -2.69 -24.67 11.77
N VAL A 65 -3.02 -24.32 10.53
CA VAL A 65 -2.91 -25.24 9.38
C VAL A 65 -1.46 -25.64 9.13
N GLU A 66 -0.52 -24.69 9.17
CA GLU A 66 0.92 -24.98 9.06
C GLU A 66 1.41 -25.87 10.21
N ALA A 67 0.86 -25.68 11.42
CA ALA A 67 1.14 -26.50 12.59
C ALA A 67 0.40 -27.86 12.59
N GLY A 68 -0.47 -28.12 11.60
CA GLY A 68 -1.24 -29.36 11.48
C GLY A 68 -2.40 -29.50 12.48
N VAL A 69 -2.85 -28.40 13.08
CA VAL A 69 -3.99 -28.37 14.02
C VAL A 69 -5.28 -28.15 13.24
N ILE A 70 -6.14 -29.17 13.19
CA ILE A 70 -7.45 -29.09 12.52
C ILE A 70 -8.46 -28.44 13.49
N HIS A 71 -8.74 -27.16 13.30
CA HIS A 71 -9.84 -26.48 13.98
C HIS A 71 -11.17 -26.79 13.27
N THR A 72 -11.95 -27.72 13.80
CA THR A 72 -13.36 -27.85 13.44
C THR A 72 -14.15 -26.77 14.17
N PRO A 73 -14.83 -25.85 13.47
CA PRO A 73 -15.66 -24.86 14.15
C PRO A 73 -16.81 -25.58 14.85
N LYS A 74 -16.82 -25.53 16.18
CA LYS A 74 -17.99 -25.92 16.97
C LYS A 74 -19.06 -24.86 16.76
N HIS A 75 -19.99 -25.15 15.86
CA HIS A 75 -21.27 -24.45 15.84
C HIS A 75 -22.08 -25.01 17.01
N GLU A 76 -21.88 -24.45 18.20
CA GLU A 76 -22.83 -24.66 19.29
C GLU A 76 -24.15 -24.03 18.83
N PRO A 77 -25.21 -24.82 18.60
CA PRO A 77 -26.50 -24.24 18.27
C PRO A 77 -26.94 -23.41 19.46
N GLU A 78 -27.21 -22.12 19.23
CA GLU A 78 -27.90 -21.27 20.19
C GLU A 78 -29.35 -21.77 20.37
N GLU A 79 -29.52 -22.90 21.06
CA GLU A 79 -30.84 -23.40 21.45
C GLU A 79 -31.51 -22.45 22.46
N GLU A 80 -30.75 -21.56 23.10
CA GLU A 80 -31.26 -20.52 24.00
C GLU A 80 -31.97 -19.38 23.26
N ALA A 81 -31.61 -19.12 21.99
CA ALA A 81 -32.29 -18.11 21.17
C ALA A 81 -33.66 -18.60 20.65
N ALA A 82 -33.81 -19.91 20.44
CA ALA A 82 -35.08 -20.51 20.02
C ALA A 82 -36.13 -20.59 21.15
N LEU A 83 -35.68 -20.62 22.42
CA LEU A 83 -36.57 -20.68 23.58
C LEU A 83 -37.20 -19.33 23.95
N SER A 84 -36.55 -18.21 23.61
CA SER A 84 -37.00 -16.84 23.93
C SER A 84 -37.91 -16.20 22.87
N LEU A 85 -38.25 -16.94 21.81
CA LEU A 85 -39.10 -16.52 20.70
C LEU A 85 -40.41 -17.33 20.66
N ARG A 86 -40.83 -17.90 21.80
CA ARG A 86 -42.10 -18.61 21.88
C ARG A 86 -43.24 -17.59 21.88
N LEU A 87 -44.22 -17.83 21.01
CA LEU A 87 -45.42 -16.98 20.87
C LEU A 87 -46.18 -16.82 22.20
N ASP A 88 -46.01 -17.78 23.12
CA ASP A 88 -46.63 -17.81 24.45
C ASP A 88 -46.11 -16.71 25.40
N ASP A 89 -44.94 -16.10 25.11
CA ASP A 89 -44.34 -15.04 25.93
C ASP A 89 -44.96 -13.65 25.69
N TYR A 90 -45.87 -13.52 24.71
CA TYR A 90 -46.55 -12.27 24.35
C TYR A 90 -48.07 -12.39 24.51
N PRO A 91 -48.62 -12.31 25.74
CA PRO A 91 -50.06 -12.33 25.94
C PRO A 91 -50.66 -10.99 25.49
N GLY A 92 -51.38 -10.99 24.37
CA GLY A 92 -52.11 -9.82 23.86
C GLY A 92 -52.05 -9.55 22.35
N LEU A 93 -51.53 -10.48 21.54
CA LEU A 93 -51.86 -10.57 20.12
C LEU A 93 -53.19 -11.31 19.91
#